data_AF-A0A495JJX8-F1
#
_entry.id   AF-A0A495JJX8-F1
#
_cell.length_a   1.000
_cell.length_b   1.000
_cell.length_c   1.000
_cell.angle_alpha   90.00
_cell.angle_beta   90.00
_cell.angle_gamma   90.00
#
_symmetry.space_group_name_H-M   'P 1'
#
loop_
_entity.id
_entity.type
_entity.pdbx_description
1 polymer ?
#
loop_
_entity_poly.entity_id
_entity_poly.type
_entity_poly.pdbx_seq_one_letter_code
_entity_poly.pdbx_strand_id
1 'polypeptide(L)'
;MADQWRNRARRAVETRLRDGLRTNENRPHYVVCGQNDLVVHLVNALLAESVRVTVIVPAHRRPEGPDIRATRGIRVVVAERLDEETFRSAGLVGADGLALMHQDDVGNIHAALCAQAVEPRLRLVLRMFNTGLGNSVRPLFADCAVLSDASMAAPTFVAAALGEPTPTHFRFRGRTLVVARRKDVRPEHVVCGLADTDDARHVRLLPSDQTTADLVLAEATGQPPGTEVAARRIIRARRRKQRPSAAIWRAVRSFATRKIGMATLAVVAVVVIFGSLLAHPEDGVSVWQAVYVALVTTISGADPDPAKAASEQVMQVVLNLAGLALIPLITAAVVDGMVNARLALDDGRLRSPRNGHVVVIGLGNVGTRVMAQLHDLGIEVVAIDKDPQARGASLARRLNVPLIVGDGAREENLEAASVATCQALVVVSTDDVTNLQAALNGRAIKNDLRVVLRLYDGDFADRIQNSFNMNISRSVSYLAAPSFAAALLNRQVIATIPIDRHALLVAEVPVAAGSSLVGRALAEVDQATGVRVIGLTPAGQPILNWSPAPAQRLAVGDQLVVVVRRAALSALLKQASPPQADPEPQVLPTQARFPTAGPG
;
A
#
# COMPACT_ATOMS: atom_id res chain seq x y z
N MET A 1 -1.82 -12.06 69.92
CA MET A 1 -2.06 -13.04 68.82
C MET A 1 -2.33 -12.40 67.46
N ALA A 2 -2.87 -11.18 67.33
CA ALA A 2 -3.19 -10.56 66.03
C ALA A 2 -1.98 -10.19 65.14
N ASP A 3 -0.81 -9.89 65.73
CA ASP A 3 0.39 -9.48 64.97
C ASP A 3 1.12 -10.62 64.24
N GLN A 4 1.06 -11.84 64.77
CA GLN A 4 1.62 -13.01 64.09
C GLN A 4 0.82 -13.38 62.82
N TRP A 5 -0.49 -13.15 62.84
CA TRP A 5 -1.36 -13.40 61.68
C TRP A 5 -1.15 -12.35 60.58
N ARG A 6 -0.98 -11.07 60.92
CA ARG A 6 -0.64 -10.01 59.95
C ARG A 6 0.72 -10.25 59.30
N ASN A 7 1.73 -10.67 60.06
CA ASN A 7 3.06 -10.97 59.50
C ASN A 7 3.08 -12.24 58.64
N ARG A 8 2.28 -13.27 58.95
CA ARG A 8 2.13 -14.45 58.08
C ARG A 8 1.37 -14.13 56.79
N ALA A 9 0.33 -13.31 56.84
CA ALA A 9 -0.40 -12.87 55.65
C ALA A 9 0.47 -11.99 54.74
N ARG A 10 1.27 -11.07 55.33
CA ARG A 10 2.18 -10.20 54.59
C ARG A 10 3.31 -10.98 53.93
N ARG A 11 3.90 -11.96 54.64
CA ARG A 11 4.87 -12.89 54.05
C ARG A 11 4.22 -13.75 52.98
N ALA A 12 3.04 -14.32 53.18
CA ALA A 12 2.36 -15.12 52.15
C ALA A 12 2.03 -14.34 50.88
N VAL A 13 1.70 -13.05 50.99
CA VAL A 13 1.49 -12.13 49.86
C VAL A 13 2.82 -11.76 49.19
N GLU A 14 3.88 -11.48 49.96
CA GLU A 14 5.23 -11.25 49.42
C GLU A 14 5.83 -12.50 48.76
N THR A 15 5.57 -13.71 49.29
CA THR A 15 6.01 -14.96 48.68
C THR A 15 5.19 -15.27 47.43
N ARG A 16 3.88 -14.99 47.38
CA ARG A 16 3.09 -15.10 46.13
C ARG A 16 3.44 -14.06 45.08
N LEU A 17 3.81 -12.84 45.48
CA LEU A 17 4.36 -11.82 44.59
C LEU A 17 5.76 -12.20 44.10
N ARG A 18 6.62 -12.73 44.97
CA ARG A 18 7.94 -13.25 44.59
C ARG A 18 7.86 -14.52 43.75
N ASP A 19 6.93 -15.44 44.02
CA ASP A 19 6.69 -16.63 43.18
C ASP A 19 6.07 -16.23 41.85
N GLY A 20 5.12 -15.29 41.83
CA GLY A 20 4.61 -14.69 40.60
C GLY A 20 5.68 -13.96 39.78
N LEU A 21 6.64 -13.30 40.43
CA LEU A 21 7.80 -12.65 39.79
C LEU A 21 8.86 -13.67 39.33
N ARG A 22 9.13 -14.73 40.09
CA ARG A 22 10.09 -15.80 39.75
C ARG A 22 9.57 -16.73 38.65
N THR A 23 8.27 -16.99 38.59
CA THR A 23 7.63 -17.66 37.42
C THR A 23 7.67 -16.80 36.16
N ASN A 24 7.92 -15.48 36.29
CA ASN A 24 7.98 -14.54 35.18
C ASN A 24 9.40 -14.39 34.61
N GLU A 25 10.47 -14.76 35.32
CA GLU A 25 11.85 -14.62 34.83
C GLU A 25 12.17 -15.55 33.66
N ASN A 26 11.46 -16.68 33.54
CA ASN A 26 11.73 -17.69 32.50
C ASN A 26 10.84 -17.54 31.25
N ARG A 27 10.02 -16.49 31.17
CA ARG A 27 9.14 -16.23 30.01
C ARG A 27 9.87 -15.37 28.98
N PRO A 28 9.73 -15.67 27.68
CA PRO A 28 10.33 -14.86 26.63
C PRO A 28 9.96 -13.39 26.79
N HIS A 29 10.95 -12.51 26.67
CA HIS A 29 10.81 -11.08 26.91
C HIS A 29 11.01 -10.29 25.62
N TYR A 30 10.00 -9.52 25.24
CA TYR A 30 10.03 -8.66 24.07
C TYR A 30 9.92 -7.18 24.45
N VAL A 31 10.68 -6.34 23.75
CA VAL A 31 10.62 -4.88 23.86
C VAL A 31 9.95 -4.32 22.61
N VAL A 32 8.99 -3.42 22.76
CA VAL A 32 8.27 -2.78 21.65
C VAL A 32 8.39 -1.26 21.80
N CYS A 33 8.87 -0.57 20.77
CA CYS A 33 9.03 0.88 20.77
C CYS A 33 7.96 1.55 19.93
N GLY A 34 7.20 2.46 20.55
CA GLY A 34 6.26 3.33 19.88
C GLY A 34 4.89 3.39 20.54
N GLN A 35 4.07 4.30 20.02
CA GLN A 35 2.73 4.54 20.52
C GLN A 35 1.82 4.87 19.34
N ASN A 36 1.24 3.82 18.75
CA ASN A 36 0.26 3.90 17.67
C ASN A 36 -0.63 2.64 17.68
N ASP A 37 -1.71 2.63 16.91
CA ASP A 37 -2.63 1.50 16.80
C ASP A 37 -1.94 0.17 16.49
N LEU A 38 -0.89 0.19 15.64
CA LEU A 38 -0.14 -1.01 15.29
C LEU A 38 0.57 -1.61 16.50
N VAL A 39 1.13 -0.77 17.38
CA VAL A 39 1.72 -1.21 18.66
C VAL A 39 0.65 -1.83 19.56
N VAL A 40 -0.55 -1.26 19.63
CA VAL A 40 -1.65 -1.84 20.43
C VAL A 40 -2.02 -3.24 19.93
N HIS A 41 -2.23 -3.40 18.63
CA HIS A 41 -2.54 -4.71 18.05
C HIS A 41 -1.38 -5.71 18.17
N LEU A 42 -0.14 -5.25 18.00
CA LEU A 42 1.07 -6.07 18.17
C LEU A 42 1.19 -6.56 19.61
N VAL A 43 1.07 -5.67 20.60
CA VAL A 43 1.14 -6.00 22.02
C VAL A 43 0.04 -6.98 22.40
N ASN A 44 -1.19 -6.77 21.95
CA ASN A 44 -2.28 -7.71 22.18
C ASN A 44 -2.00 -9.09 21.55
N ALA A 45 -1.41 -9.12 20.35
CA ALA A 45 -1.00 -10.35 19.71
C ALA A 45 0.11 -11.08 20.48
N LEU A 46 1.05 -10.34 21.09
CA LEU A 46 2.12 -10.90 21.94
C LEU A 46 1.58 -11.40 23.28
N LEU A 47 0.72 -10.64 23.96
CA LEU A 47 0.13 -11.04 25.25
C LEU A 47 -0.67 -12.35 25.15
N ALA A 48 -1.30 -12.61 24.00
CA ALA A 48 -1.97 -13.88 23.71
C ALA A 48 -1.02 -15.10 23.67
N GLU A 49 0.29 -14.87 23.52
CA GLU A 49 1.32 -15.91 23.44
C GLU A 49 1.97 -16.21 24.80
N SER A 50 1.44 -15.64 25.89
CA SER A 50 2.02 -15.77 27.22
C SER A 50 3.48 -15.33 27.30
N VAL A 51 3.87 -14.26 26.61
CA VAL A 51 5.22 -13.64 26.71
C VAL A 51 5.21 -12.42 27.65
N ARG A 52 6.39 -11.99 28.08
CA ARG A 52 6.60 -10.71 28.76
C ARG A 52 6.79 -9.60 27.72
N VAL A 53 6.15 -8.45 27.94
CA VAL A 53 6.25 -7.31 27.02
C VAL A 53 6.61 -6.04 27.79
N THR A 54 7.70 -5.38 27.39
CA THR A 54 7.99 -3.99 27.75
C THR A 54 7.67 -3.09 26.56
N VAL A 55 6.94 -1.99 26.78
CA VAL A 55 6.67 -0.98 25.75
C VAL A 55 7.39 0.32 26.10
N ILE A 56 8.22 0.83 25.19
CA ILE A 56 8.84 2.14 25.30
C ILE A 56 7.95 3.16 24.57
N VAL A 57 7.47 4.17 25.30
CA VAL A 57 6.58 5.22 24.78
C VAL A 57 7.20 6.61 24.94
N PRO A 58 6.97 7.54 23.99
CA PRO A 58 7.42 8.92 24.10
C PRO A 58 6.68 9.68 25.22
N ALA A 59 7.38 10.59 25.91
CA ALA A 59 6.82 11.36 27.02
C ALA A 59 5.73 12.38 26.61
N HIS A 60 5.89 13.02 25.44
CA HIS A 60 5.12 14.21 25.06
C HIS A 60 4.36 14.10 23.73
N ARG A 61 4.23 12.92 23.14
CA ARG A 61 3.37 12.75 21.95
C ARG A 61 1.93 12.48 22.35
N ARG A 62 0.99 13.24 21.79
CA ARG A 62 -0.42 12.82 21.79
C ARG A 62 -0.48 11.42 21.15
N PRO A 63 -1.20 10.46 21.75
CA PRO A 63 -1.37 9.15 21.15
C PRO A 63 -1.99 9.29 19.76
N GLU A 64 -1.36 8.70 18.74
CA GLU A 64 -2.03 8.43 17.45
C GLU A 64 -2.86 7.14 17.61
N GLY A 65 -3.91 7.18 18.45
CA GLY A 65 -4.77 6.02 18.74
C GLY A 65 -5.05 5.75 20.23
N PRO A 66 -5.50 4.52 20.59
CA PRO A 66 -5.72 4.10 21.97
C PRO A 66 -4.45 4.22 22.80
N ASP A 67 -4.58 4.68 24.04
CA ASP A 67 -3.43 4.82 24.93
C ASP A 67 -2.95 3.45 25.42
N ILE A 68 -1.83 2.98 24.87
CA ILE A 68 -1.19 1.72 25.24
C ILE A 68 -0.84 1.65 26.74
N ARG A 69 -0.66 2.79 27.40
CA ARG A 69 -0.35 2.85 28.84
C ARG A 69 -1.45 2.26 29.72
N ALA A 70 -2.68 2.17 29.20
CA ALA A 70 -3.81 1.58 29.90
C ALA A 70 -3.87 0.04 29.78
N THR A 71 -3.07 -0.57 28.91
CA THR A 71 -3.08 -2.02 28.71
C THR A 71 -2.54 -2.76 29.93
N ARG A 72 -3.30 -3.74 30.44
CA ARG A 72 -2.87 -4.58 31.56
C ARG A 72 -1.88 -5.66 31.09
N GLY A 73 -0.91 -6.01 31.93
CA GLY A 73 0.04 -7.10 31.67
C GLY A 73 1.31 -6.70 30.91
N ILE A 74 1.55 -5.40 30.72
CA ILE A 74 2.79 -4.87 30.14
C ILE A 74 3.57 -4.01 31.13
N ARG A 75 4.89 -3.91 30.93
CA ARG A 75 5.72 -2.88 31.56
C ARG A 75 5.83 -1.69 30.60
N VAL A 76 5.63 -0.47 31.09
CA VAL A 76 5.80 0.75 30.28
C VAL A 76 7.04 1.50 30.73
N VAL A 77 7.85 1.93 29.77
CA VAL A 77 8.98 2.84 29.97
C VAL A 77 8.73 4.09 29.16
N VAL A 78 8.83 5.26 29.80
CA VAL A 78 8.63 6.54 29.14
C VAL A 78 10.01 7.14 28.84
N ALA A 79 10.30 7.42 27.57
CA ALA A 79 11.57 7.99 27.15
C ALA A 79 11.41 8.87 25.90
N GLU A 80 12.13 9.99 25.82
CA GLU A 80 12.09 10.87 24.65
C GLU A 80 12.95 10.39 23.49
N ARG A 81 14.02 9.64 23.79
CA ARG A 81 14.99 9.13 22.82
C ARG A 81 15.14 7.62 22.99
N LEU A 82 15.49 6.95 21.89
CA LEU A 82 15.81 5.52 21.87
C LEU A 82 17.33 5.35 21.84
N ASP A 83 17.97 5.62 22.97
CA ASP A 83 19.41 5.45 23.20
C ASP A 83 19.71 4.20 24.04
N GLU A 84 21.00 3.91 24.22
CA GLU A 84 21.44 2.73 24.95
C GLU A 84 20.96 2.71 26.41
N GLU A 85 20.92 3.86 27.09
CA GLU A 85 20.43 3.96 28.47
C GLU A 85 18.95 3.60 28.55
N THR A 86 18.15 4.15 27.64
CA THR A 86 16.73 3.85 27.52
C THR A 86 16.51 2.35 27.31
N PHE A 87 17.26 1.73 26.39
CA PHE A 87 17.16 0.30 26.13
C PHE A 87 17.56 -0.57 27.33
N ARG A 88 18.64 -0.20 28.06
CA ARG A 88 19.02 -0.88 29.31
C ARG A 88 17.90 -0.77 30.35
N SER A 89 17.33 0.42 30.54
CA SER A 89 16.25 0.65 31.52
C SER A 89 14.97 -0.14 31.18
N ALA A 90 14.70 -0.34 29.89
CA ALA A 90 13.59 -1.16 29.39
C ALA A 90 13.80 -2.67 29.56
N GLY A 91 15.00 -3.08 29.98
CA GLY A 91 15.38 -4.48 30.13
C GLY A 91 15.67 -5.14 28.79
N LEU A 92 16.29 -4.44 27.85
CA LEU A 92 16.68 -5.03 26.56
C LEU A 92 17.77 -6.11 26.70
N VAL A 93 18.61 -6.02 27.73
CA VAL A 93 19.65 -7.01 28.01
C VAL A 93 19.00 -8.35 28.29
N GLY A 94 19.32 -9.36 27.48
CA GLY A 94 18.70 -10.69 27.55
C GLY A 94 17.27 -10.78 27.02
N ALA A 95 16.78 -9.77 26.29
CA ALA A 95 15.48 -9.83 25.62
C ALA A 95 15.55 -10.71 24.35
N ASP A 96 14.48 -11.46 24.09
CA ASP A 96 14.34 -12.33 22.92
C ASP A 96 14.05 -11.57 21.63
N GLY A 97 13.62 -10.29 21.71
CA GLY A 97 13.43 -9.47 20.53
C GLY A 97 13.00 -8.03 20.79
N LEU A 98 13.23 -7.18 19.79
CA LEU A 98 12.89 -5.77 19.77
C LEU A 98 12.10 -5.40 18.51
N ALA A 99 10.98 -4.72 18.69
CA ALA A 99 10.20 -4.14 17.60
C ALA A 99 10.30 -2.60 17.62
N LEU A 100 10.83 -2.01 16.54
CA LEU A 100 10.92 -0.56 16.34
C LEU A 100 9.81 -0.08 15.40
N MET A 101 8.73 0.45 15.96
CA MET A 101 7.44 0.64 15.27
C MET A 101 7.12 2.10 14.90
N HIS A 102 8.09 3.01 15.01
CA HIS A 102 7.91 4.40 14.56
C HIS A 102 7.76 4.49 13.04
N GLN A 103 7.15 5.57 12.55
CA GLN A 103 7.00 5.82 11.10
C GLN A 103 8.24 6.47 10.45
N ASP A 104 9.24 6.79 11.26
CA ASP A 104 10.51 7.37 10.85
C ASP A 104 11.51 6.26 10.54
N ASP A 105 11.70 5.99 9.25
CA ASP A 105 12.59 4.95 8.75
C ASP A 105 14.05 5.17 9.24
N VAL A 106 14.51 6.43 9.26
CA VAL A 106 15.89 6.76 9.67
C VAL A 106 16.04 6.65 11.19
N GLY A 107 15.06 7.16 11.94
CA GLY A 107 15.02 7.02 13.40
C GLY A 107 15.01 5.56 13.85
N ASN A 108 14.29 4.68 13.15
CA ASN A 108 14.29 3.24 13.44
C ASN A 108 15.68 2.60 13.18
N ILE A 109 16.41 3.03 12.15
CA ILE A 109 17.77 2.52 11.91
C ILE A 109 18.71 2.96 13.03
N HIS A 110 18.67 4.23 13.43
CA HIS A 110 19.49 4.75 14.53
C HIS A 110 19.19 4.00 15.84
N ALA A 111 17.92 3.81 16.16
CA ALA A 111 17.50 3.05 17.34
C ALA A 111 17.94 1.58 17.28
N ALA A 112 17.93 0.96 16.11
CA ALA A 112 18.41 -0.42 15.92
C ALA A 112 19.91 -0.54 16.20
N LEU A 113 20.73 0.43 15.77
CA LEU A 113 22.16 0.46 16.06
C LEU A 113 22.44 0.63 17.56
N CYS A 114 21.72 1.53 18.24
CA CYS A 114 21.82 1.67 19.70
C CYS A 114 21.39 0.41 20.44
N ALA A 115 20.33 -0.27 19.99
CA ALA A 115 19.88 -1.52 20.56
C ALA A 115 20.92 -2.64 20.42
N GLN A 116 21.58 -2.74 19.26
CA GLN A 116 22.64 -3.73 19.00
C GLN A 116 23.88 -3.51 19.88
N ALA A 117 24.18 -2.26 20.24
CA ALA A 117 25.25 -1.93 21.19
C ALA A 117 24.94 -2.41 22.63
N VAL A 118 23.64 -2.55 22.97
CA VAL A 118 23.19 -3.06 24.27
C VAL A 118 23.03 -4.59 24.28
N GLU A 119 22.41 -5.16 23.25
CA GLU A 119 22.21 -6.60 23.08
C GLU A 119 22.56 -7.02 21.65
N PRO A 120 23.78 -7.57 21.41
CA PRO A 120 24.23 -7.93 20.07
C PRO A 120 23.46 -9.10 19.44
N ARG A 121 22.88 -9.99 20.25
CA ARG A 121 22.16 -11.20 19.80
C ARG A 121 20.65 -11.03 19.88
N LEU A 122 20.17 -9.91 19.35
CA LEU A 122 18.77 -9.52 19.41
C LEU A 122 18.05 -9.81 18.08
N ARG A 123 16.86 -10.42 18.18
CA ARG A 123 15.92 -10.47 17.07
C ARG A 123 15.31 -9.08 16.86
N LEU A 124 15.63 -8.44 15.74
CA LEU A 124 15.22 -7.06 15.46
C LEU A 124 14.12 -7.02 14.39
N VAL A 125 13.03 -6.31 14.69
CA VAL A 125 11.93 -6.08 13.75
C VAL A 125 11.76 -4.58 13.53
N LEU A 126 12.07 -4.10 12.33
CA LEU A 126 11.94 -2.69 11.97
C LEU A 126 10.70 -2.47 11.11
N ARG A 127 9.88 -1.49 11.48
CA ARG A 127 8.90 -0.92 10.57
C ARG A 127 9.60 0.05 9.64
N MET A 128 9.48 -0.16 8.33
CA MET A 128 9.97 0.78 7.33
C MET A 128 8.99 0.93 6.17
N PHE A 129 8.79 2.17 5.73
CA PHE A 129 8.06 2.43 4.49
C PHE A 129 8.93 2.11 3.28
N ASN A 130 10.19 2.58 3.26
CA ASN A 130 11.13 2.32 2.18
C ASN A 130 11.79 0.94 2.35
N THR A 131 11.15 -0.06 1.76
CA THR A 131 11.63 -1.45 1.74
C THR A 131 12.96 -1.62 0.99
N GLY A 132 13.29 -0.73 0.04
CA GLY A 132 14.58 -0.74 -0.65
C GLY A 132 15.72 -0.38 0.31
N LEU A 133 15.56 0.71 1.05
CA LEU A 133 16.47 1.09 2.13
C LEU A 133 16.57 -0.01 3.18
N GLY A 134 15.44 -0.59 3.58
CA GLY A 134 15.39 -1.69 4.53
C GLY A 134 16.22 -2.91 4.13
N ASN A 135 16.14 -3.31 2.86
CA ASN A 135 16.93 -4.43 2.35
C ASN A 135 18.44 -4.13 2.32
N SER A 136 18.84 -2.86 2.15
CA SER A 136 20.24 -2.45 2.21
C SER A 136 20.80 -2.39 3.64
N VAL A 137 19.95 -2.11 4.64
CA VAL A 137 20.36 -2.02 6.05
C VAL A 137 20.31 -3.38 6.74
N ARG A 138 19.44 -4.30 6.30
CA ARG A 138 19.28 -5.64 6.89
C ARG A 138 20.60 -6.41 7.11
N PRO A 139 21.61 -6.39 6.20
CA PRO A 139 22.88 -7.08 6.40
C PRO A 139 23.74 -6.55 7.56
N LEU A 140 23.43 -5.35 8.09
CA LEU A 140 24.15 -4.78 9.23
C LEU A 140 23.80 -5.47 10.56
N PHE A 141 22.72 -6.24 10.59
CA PHE A 141 22.19 -6.87 11.80
C PHE A 141 22.21 -8.40 11.67
N ALA A 142 22.57 -9.09 12.75
CA ALA A 142 22.69 -10.55 12.76
C ALA A 142 21.33 -11.25 12.54
N ASP A 143 20.27 -10.77 13.19
CA ASP A 143 18.91 -11.28 13.02
C ASP A 143 17.91 -10.11 12.91
N CYS A 144 17.55 -9.77 11.67
CA CYS A 144 16.72 -8.61 11.38
C CYS A 144 15.65 -8.91 10.32
N ALA A 145 14.43 -8.46 10.59
CA ALA A 145 13.36 -8.37 9.60
C ALA A 145 12.87 -6.93 9.47
N VAL A 146 12.72 -6.51 8.22
CA VAL A 146 12.13 -5.23 7.88
C VAL A 146 10.76 -5.48 7.28
N LEU A 147 9.74 -4.84 7.86
CA LEU A 147 8.36 -4.97 7.42
C LEU A 147 7.74 -3.60 7.15
N SER A 148 6.81 -3.56 6.20
CA SER A 148 6.04 -2.36 5.87
C SER A 148 4.56 -2.62 6.11
N ASP A 149 3.97 -1.93 7.09
CA ASP A 149 2.55 -1.99 7.38
C ASP A 149 1.70 -1.57 6.17
N ALA A 150 2.15 -0.55 5.44
CA ALA A 150 1.51 -0.11 4.21
C ALA A 150 1.53 -1.18 3.11
N SER A 151 2.67 -1.85 2.87
CA SER A 151 2.75 -2.92 1.87
C SER A 151 1.92 -4.14 2.27
N MET A 152 1.77 -4.42 3.56
CA MET A 152 0.95 -5.52 4.06
C MET A 152 -0.55 -5.22 3.96
N ALA A 153 -0.95 -3.97 4.13
CA ALA A 153 -2.35 -3.57 4.04
C ALA A 153 -2.81 -3.30 2.59
N ALA A 154 -1.93 -2.78 1.73
CA ALA A 154 -2.27 -2.35 0.37
C ALA A 154 -3.06 -3.38 -0.47
N PRO A 155 -2.69 -4.69 -0.50
CA PRO A 155 -3.46 -5.68 -1.24
C PRO A 155 -4.94 -5.72 -0.86
N THR A 156 -5.26 -5.50 0.41
CA THR A 156 -6.65 -5.47 0.89
C THR A 156 -7.42 -4.27 0.33
N PHE A 157 -6.79 -3.09 0.25
CA PHE A 157 -7.40 -1.90 -0.35
C PHE A 157 -7.57 -2.06 -1.87
N VAL A 158 -6.62 -2.70 -2.54
CA VAL A 158 -6.72 -2.98 -3.98
C VAL A 158 -7.83 -3.99 -4.27
N ALA A 159 -7.92 -5.09 -3.50
CA ALA A 159 -9.03 -6.06 -3.57
C ALA A 159 -10.37 -5.34 -3.46
N ALA A 160 -10.48 -4.54 -2.39
CA ALA A 160 -11.68 -3.78 -2.10
C ALA A 160 -12.07 -2.83 -3.24
N ALA A 161 -11.10 -2.16 -3.87
CA ALA A 161 -11.36 -1.23 -4.97
C ALA A 161 -11.87 -1.96 -6.23
N LEU A 162 -11.27 -3.10 -6.55
CA LEU A 162 -11.63 -3.89 -7.74
C LEU A 162 -12.92 -4.69 -7.53
N GLY A 163 -13.37 -4.88 -6.28
CA GLY A 163 -14.58 -5.65 -5.96
C GLY A 163 -14.41 -7.15 -6.18
N GLU A 164 -13.16 -7.59 -6.19
CA GLU A 164 -12.79 -8.98 -6.22
C GLU A 164 -11.75 -9.21 -5.11
N PRO A 165 -11.65 -10.42 -4.54
CA PRO A 165 -10.44 -10.80 -3.84
C PRO A 165 -9.28 -10.61 -4.84
N THR A 166 -8.47 -9.57 -4.70
CA THR A 166 -7.28 -9.48 -5.57
C THR A 166 -6.39 -10.68 -5.25
N PRO A 167 -5.67 -11.19 -6.27
CA PRO A 167 -4.66 -12.18 -6.04
C PRO A 167 -3.56 -11.58 -5.16
N THR A 168 -3.66 -11.85 -3.86
CA THR A 168 -2.50 -11.79 -2.98
C THR A 168 -1.50 -12.75 -3.59
N HIS A 169 -0.40 -12.21 -4.09
CA HIS A 169 0.63 -13.00 -4.73
C HIS A 169 1.93 -12.86 -3.96
N PHE A 170 2.65 -13.97 -3.85
CA PHE A 170 3.96 -13.98 -3.25
C PHE A 170 4.82 -15.00 -3.98
N ARG A 171 6.11 -14.71 -4.07
CA ARG A 171 7.07 -15.62 -4.68
C ARG A 171 7.79 -16.39 -3.59
N PHE A 172 7.79 -17.71 -3.68
CA PHE A 172 8.45 -18.58 -2.71
C PHE A 172 9.08 -19.79 -3.41
N ARG A 173 10.36 -20.05 -3.12
CA ARG A 173 11.17 -21.16 -3.68
C ARG A 173 11.01 -21.34 -5.20
N GLY A 174 11.03 -20.22 -5.94
CA GLY A 174 10.95 -20.21 -7.40
C GLY A 174 9.54 -20.20 -8.00
N ARG A 175 8.49 -20.49 -7.21
CA ARG A 175 7.08 -20.43 -7.62
C ARG A 175 6.46 -19.10 -7.26
N THR A 176 5.55 -18.62 -8.10
CA THR A 176 4.68 -17.48 -7.78
C THR A 176 3.32 -18.04 -7.40
N LEU A 177 2.93 -17.85 -6.14
CA LEU A 177 1.64 -18.29 -5.63
C LEU A 177 0.68 -17.11 -5.63
N VAL A 178 -0.58 -17.37 -5.98
CA VAL A 178 -1.66 -16.38 -6.08
C VAL A 178 -2.90 -16.89 -5.35
N VAL A 179 -3.59 -15.99 -4.68
CA VAL A 179 -4.95 -16.25 -4.20
C VAL A 179 -5.93 -16.02 -5.35
N ALA A 180 -6.82 -16.95 -5.63
CA ALA A 180 -7.78 -16.81 -6.72
C ALA A 180 -9.09 -17.50 -6.39
N ARG A 181 -10.15 -17.18 -7.13
CA ARG A 181 -11.39 -17.96 -7.03
C ARG A 181 -11.16 -19.31 -7.69
N ARG A 182 -11.66 -20.37 -7.07
CA ARG A 182 -11.51 -21.75 -7.54
C ARG A 182 -11.98 -21.93 -8.98
N LYS A 183 -13.05 -21.26 -9.38
CA LYS A 183 -13.60 -21.31 -10.75
C LYS A 183 -12.67 -20.73 -11.84
N ASP A 184 -11.74 -19.86 -11.46
CA ASP A 184 -10.85 -19.15 -12.38
C ASP A 184 -9.48 -19.84 -12.51
N VAL A 185 -9.25 -20.92 -11.75
CA VAL A 185 -7.99 -21.68 -11.69
C VAL A 185 -8.23 -23.10 -12.17
N ARG A 186 -7.31 -23.62 -13.00
CA ARG A 186 -7.36 -25.03 -13.41
C ARG A 186 -7.01 -25.95 -12.23
N PRO A 187 -7.68 -27.11 -12.06
CA PRO A 187 -7.47 -27.98 -10.90
C PRO A 187 -6.01 -28.35 -10.63
N GLU A 188 -5.20 -28.53 -11.68
CA GLU A 188 -3.78 -28.88 -11.59
C GLU A 188 -2.88 -27.80 -10.99
N HIS A 189 -3.33 -26.53 -10.99
CA HIS A 189 -2.57 -25.41 -10.43
C HIS A 189 -3.02 -25.04 -9.02
N VAL A 190 -4.07 -25.68 -8.50
CA VAL A 190 -4.54 -25.45 -7.13
C VAL A 190 -3.58 -26.11 -6.15
N VAL A 191 -3.00 -25.30 -5.27
CA VAL A 191 -2.13 -25.77 -4.17
C VAL A 191 -2.96 -26.16 -2.96
N CYS A 192 -3.88 -25.30 -2.51
CA CYS A 192 -4.82 -25.65 -1.44
C CYS A 192 -6.07 -24.75 -1.41
N GLY A 193 -7.14 -25.23 -0.77
CA GLY A 193 -8.32 -24.42 -0.43
C GLY A 193 -8.07 -23.49 0.76
N LEU A 194 -8.44 -22.21 0.61
CA LEU A 194 -8.19 -21.16 1.60
C LEU A 194 -9.43 -20.79 2.41
N ALA A 195 -10.56 -20.59 1.73
CA ALA A 195 -11.78 -20.14 2.37
C ALA A 195 -13.02 -20.47 1.54
N ASP A 196 -14.15 -20.57 2.23
CA ASP A 196 -15.50 -20.49 1.68
C ASP A 196 -16.09 -19.12 2.07
N THR A 197 -16.38 -18.29 1.06
CA THR A 197 -16.89 -16.92 1.18
C THR A 197 -18.27 -16.72 0.56
N ASP A 198 -18.99 -17.79 0.19
CA ASP A 198 -20.32 -17.69 -0.43
C ASP A 198 -21.38 -17.10 0.52
N ASP A 199 -21.24 -17.31 1.84
CA ASP A 199 -22.01 -16.58 2.87
C ASP A 199 -21.16 -15.48 3.53
N ALA A 200 -21.47 -14.22 3.18
CA ALA A 200 -20.79 -13.03 3.74
C ALA A 200 -20.91 -12.91 5.28
N ARG A 201 -21.85 -13.61 5.93
CA ARG A 201 -21.99 -13.63 7.39
C ARG A 201 -21.20 -14.75 8.07
N HIS A 202 -20.78 -15.79 7.34
CA HIS A 202 -20.09 -16.96 7.90
C HIS A 202 -18.92 -17.41 7.01
N VAL A 203 -17.89 -16.57 6.89
CA VAL A 203 -16.65 -16.93 6.20
C VAL A 203 -15.96 -18.09 6.93
N ARG A 204 -15.82 -19.24 6.28
CA ARG A 204 -15.11 -20.41 6.83
C ARG A 204 -13.71 -20.50 6.25
N LEU A 205 -12.70 -20.28 7.10
CA LEU A 205 -11.29 -20.38 6.74
C LEU A 205 -10.77 -21.81 6.84
N LEU A 206 -9.94 -22.21 5.87
CA LEU A 206 -9.31 -23.53 5.76
C LEU A 206 -10.32 -24.67 6.02
N PRO A 207 -11.37 -24.80 5.19
CA PRO A 207 -12.35 -25.87 5.34
C PRO A 207 -11.67 -27.25 5.25
N SER A 208 -12.18 -28.22 6.02
CA SER A 208 -11.66 -29.59 6.04
C SER A 208 -11.76 -30.24 4.66
N ASP A 209 -12.90 -30.05 3.99
CA ASP A 209 -13.09 -30.39 2.58
C ASP A 209 -12.66 -29.20 1.70
N GLN A 210 -11.53 -29.34 1.02
CA GLN A 210 -11.00 -28.29 0.16
C GLN A 210 -11.87 -28.00 -1.08
N THR A 211 -12.75 -28.92 -1.49
CA THR A 211 -13.61 -28.72 -2.67
C THR A 211 -14.66 -27.65 -2.44
N THR A 212 -15.05 -27.44 -1.17
CA THR A 212 -15.98 -26.39 -0.74
C THR A 212 -15.38 -24.99 -0.74
N ALA A 213 -14.05 -24.86 -0.82
CA ALA A 213 -13.39 -23.56 -0.80
C ALA A 213 -13.58 -22.83 -2.15
N ASP A 214 -14.28 -21.70 -2.13
CA ASP A 214 -14.43 -20.82 -3.29
C ASP A 214 -13.16 -19.99 -3.55
N LEU A 215 -12.34 -19.78 -2.51
CA LEU A 215 -11.01 -19.20 -2.58
C LEU A 215 -9.92 -20.26 -2.43
N VAL A 216 -8.93 -20.22 -3.32
CA VAL A 216 -7.81 -21.17 -3.37
C VAL A 216 -6.47 -20.43 -3.47
N LEU A 217 -5.43 -21.07 -2.96
CA LEU A 217 -4.05 -20.74 -3.26
C LEU A 217 -3.62 -21.55 -4.49
N ALA A 218 -3.09 -20.88 -5.50
CA ALA A 218 -2.74 -21.50 -6.78
C ALA A 218 -1.34 -21.08 -7.25
N GLU A 219 -0.70 -21.94 -8.04
CA GLU A 219 0.54 -21.62 -8.74
C GLU A 219 0.24 -20.84 -10.02
N ALA A 220 0.92 -19.70 -10.21
CA ALA A 220 0.86 -18.94 -11.44
C ALA A 220 1.78 -19.57 -12.49
N THR A 221 1.25 -20.46 -13.32
CA THR A 221 1.95 -21.05 -14.47
C THR A 221 1.82 -20.12 -15.68
N GLY A 222 2.85 -19.32 -15.95
CA GLY A 222 2.88 -18.32 -17.04
C GLY A 222 2.54 -16.90 -16.58
N GLN A 223 2.68 -15.89 -17.48
CA GLN A 223 2.26 -14.51 -17.18
C GLN A 223 0.87 -14.53 -16.55
N PRO A 224 0.67 -13.83 -15.42
CA PRO A 224 -0.37 -14.13 -14.45
C PRO A 224 -1.75 -14.24 -15.10
N PRO A 225 -2.42 -15.42 -15.04
CA PRO A 225 -3.80 -15.55 -15.47
C PRO A 225 -4.67 -14.80 -14.45
N GLY A 226 -4.87 -13.52 -14.70
CA GLY A 226 -5.57 -12.60 -13.81
C GLY A 226 -5.38 -11.12 -14.18
N THR A 227 -4.24 -10.76 -14.77
CA THR A 227 -4.04 -9.41 -15.32
C THR A 227 -4.74 -9.22 -16.66
N GLU A 228 -4.99 -10.30 -17.40
CA GLU A 228 -5.64 -10.20 -18.71
C GLU A 228 -7.13 -10.50 -18.71
N VAL A 229 -7.69 -11.38 -17.87
CA VAL A 229 -9.11 -11.79 -18.04
C VAL A 229 -10.09 -10.78 -17.42
N ALA A 230 -9.73 -10.15 -16.30
CA ALA A 230 -10.48 -9.02 -15.74
C ALA A 230 -10.29 -7.75 -16.58
N ALA A 231 -9.06 -7.46 -17.01
CA ALA A 231 -8.77 -6.33 -17.90
C ALA A 231 -9.44 -6.49 -19.29
N ARG A 232 -9.42 -7.69 -19.89
CA ARG A 232 -10.01 -7.93 -21.22
C ARG A 232 -11.54 -7.85 -21.23
N ARG A 233 -12.23 -8.15 -20.13
CA ARG A 233 -13.71 -7.95 -20.02
C ARG A 233 -14.08 -6.47 -20.03
N ILE A 234 -13.28 -5.61 -19.40
CA ILE A 234 -13.49 -4.16 -19.34
C ILE A 234 -13.06 -3.48 -20.65
N ILE A 235 -11.99 -3.96 -21.30
CA ILE A 235 -11.45 -3.40 -22.54
C ILE A 235 -12.37 -3.69 -23.76
N ARG A 236 -13.03 -4.86 -23.82
CA ARG A 236 -13.93 -5.19 -24.95
C ARG A 236 -15.24 -4.40 -24.95
N ALA A 237 -15.68 -3.88 -23.81
CA ALA A 237 -16.90 -3.06 -23.73
C ALA A 237 -16.70 -1.59 -24.18
N ARG A 238 -15.45 -1.10 -24.34
CA ARG A 238 -15.17 0.33 -24.56
C ARG A 238 -14.57 0.72 -25.90
N ARG A 239 -14.21 -0.23 -26.77
CA ARG A 239 -13.65 0.08 -28.10
C ARG A 239 -14.71 0.11 -29.22
N ARG A 240 -15.91 0.63 -28.95
CA ARG A 240 -16.85 0.99 -30.03
C ARG A 240 -17.12 2.50 -30.02
N LYS A 241 -16.71 3.12 -31.13
CA LYS A 241 -16.93 4.50 -31.59
C LYS A 241 -16.20 5.62 -30.84
N GLN A 242 -14.98 5.90 -31.26
CA GLN A 242 -14.64 7.27 -31.66
C GLN A 242 -13.89 7.23 -33.00
N ARG A 243 -14.52 7.83 -34.02
CA ARG A 243 -13.95 7.97 -35.37
C ARG A 243 -12.94 9.14 -35.34
N PRO A 244 -11.67 8.94 -35.73
CA PRO A 244 -10.63 9.98 -35.67
C PRO A 244 -10.84 11.11 -36.71
N SER A 245 -11.76 10.95 -37.67
CA SER A 245 -12.06 11.97 -38.68
C SER A 245 -12.93 13.13 -38.18
N ALA A 246 -13.63 12.99 -37.04
CA ALA A 246 -14.49 14.05 -36.51
C ALA A 246 -13.74 15.12 -35.68
N ALA A 247 -12.56 14.79 -35.14
CA ALA A 247 -11.74 15.71 -34.37
C ALA A 247 -10.98 16.70 -35.27
N ILE A 248 -10.48 16.21 -36.41
CA ILE A 248 -9.82 17.03 -37.44
C ILE A 248 -10.81 18.02 -38.06
N TRP A 249 -12.05 17.60 -38.35
CA TRP A 249 -13.08 18.48 -38.90
C TRP A 249 -13.59 19.53 -37.89
N ARG A 250 -13.58 19.22 -36.58
CA ARG A 250 -13.93 20.19 -35.53
C ARG A 250 -12.82 21.22 -35.29
N ALA A 251 -11.55 20.83 -35.39
CA ALA A 251 -10.41 21.76 -35.34
C ALA A 251 -10.39 22.69 -36.55
N VAL A 252 -10.71 22.21 -37.76
CA VAL A 252 -10.81 23.06 -38.96
C VAL A 252 -11.99 24.04 -38.86
N ARG A 253 -13.11 23.64 -38.24
CA ARG A 253 -14.28 24.53 -38.05
C ARG A 253 -14.08 25.61 -36.99
N SER A 254 -13.15 25.44 -36.03
CA SER A 254 -12.87 26.46 -35.00
C SER A 254 -12.03 27.63 -35.48
N PHE A 255 -11.44 27.55 -36.68
CA PHE A 255 -10.65 28.65 -37.26
C PHE A 255 -11.49 29.69 -38.04
N ALA A 256 -12.75 29.41 -38.35
CA ALA A 256 -13.62 30.38 -39.03
C ALA A 256 -14.45 31.19 -38.01
N THR A 257 -13.80 32.08 -37.26
CA THR A 257 -14.51 33.02 -36.39
C THR A 257 -14.72 34.37 -37.08
N ARG A 258 -15.86 35.03 -36.79
CA ARG A 258 -16.23 36.37 -37.29
C ARG A 258 -15.10 37.41 -37.17
N LYS A 259 -14.21 37.27 -36.18
CA LYS A 259 -13.08 38.17 -35.94
C LYS A 259 -12.02 38.13 -37.04
N ILE A 260 -11.73 36.95 -37.59
CA ILE A 260 -10.77 36.81 -38.70
C ILE A 260 -11.36 37.38 -39.98
N GLY A 261 -12.66 37.13 -40.24
CA GLY A 261 -13.37 37.72 -41.38
C GLY A 261 -13.37 39.25 -41.37
N MET A 262 -13.56 39.89 -40.21
CA MET A 262 -13.47 41.35 -40.08
C MET A 262 -12.04 41.88 -40.27
N ALA A 263 -11.03 41.18 -39.74
CA ALA A 263 -9.63 41.56 -39.93
C ALA A 263 -9.20 41.46 -41.41
N THR A 264 -9.61 40.39 -42.10
CA THR A 264 -9.36 40.24 -43.54
C THR A 264 -10.07 41.33 -44.36
N LEU A 265 -11.31 41.67 -44.01
CA LEU A 265 -12.07 42.73 -44.69
C LEU A 265 -11.43 44.11 -44.49
N ALA A 266 -10.90 44.39 -43.28
CA ALA A 266 -10.19 45.63 -42.98
C ALA A 266 -8.88 45.75 -43.78
N VAL A 267 -8.11 44.67 -43.90
CA VAL A 267 -6.88 44.65 -44.73
C VAL A 267 -7.22 44.88 -46.20
N VAL A 268 -8.26 44.23 -46.73
CA VAL A 268 -8.72 44.44 -48.11
C VAL A 268 -9.17 45.88 -48.33
N ALA A 269 -9.89 46.49 -47.38
CA ALA A 269 -10.31 47.88 -47.49
C ALA A 269 -9.11 48.85 -47.52
N VAL A 270 -8.10 48.63 -46.68
CA VAL A 270 -6.86 49.43 -46.67
C VAL A 270 -6.10 49.31 -47.99
N VAL A 271 -6.01 48.10 -48.56
CA VAL A 271 -5.39 47.85 -49.87
C VAL A 271 -6.12 48.60 -50.99
N VAL A 272 -7.46 48.59 -50.99
CA VAL A 272 -8.27 49.29 -52.00
C VAL A 272 -8.11 50.80 -51.86
N ILE A 273 -8.12 51.34 -50.64
CA ILE A 273 -7.97 52.77 -50.37
C ILE A 273 -6.57 53.25 -50.79
N PHE A 274 -5.49 52.56 -50.37
CA PHE A 274 -4.13 52.93 -50.76
C PHE A 274 -3.88 52.74 -52.26
N GLY A 275 -4.40 51.67 -52.86
CA GLY A 275 -4.34 51.47 -54.31
C GLY A 275 -5.04 52.59 -55.09
N SER A 276 -6.15 53.12 -54.57
CA SER A 276 -6.86 54.25 -55.18
C SER A 276 -6.15 55.59 -54.98
N LEU A 277 -5.47 55.80 -53.85
CA LEU A 277 -4.69 57.00 -53.55
C LEU A 277 -3.37 57.04 -54.32
N LEU A 278 -2.79 55.89 -54.67
CA LEU A 278 -1.61 55.80 -55.52
C LEU A 278 -1.94 55.91 -57.02
N ALA A 279 -3.21 55.79 -57.40
CA ALA A 279 -3.70 55.97 -58.77
C ALA A 279 -3.98 57.45 -59.12
N HIS A 280 -3.10 58.38 -58.71
CA HIS A 280 -3.21 59.78 -59.13
C HIS A 280 -2.79 59.94 -60.61
N PRO A 281 -3.46 60.80 -61.40
CA PRO A 281 -3.54 60.66 -62.86
C PRO A 281 -2.38 61.24 -63.67
N GLU A 282 -1.18 61.43 -63.09
CA GLU A 282 -0.12 62.17 -63.80
C GLU A 282 0.86 61.29 -64.59
N ASP A 283 0.85 59.97 -64.42
CA ASP A 283 1.65 59.05 -65.24
C ASP A 283 0.75 57.92 -65.76
N GLY A 284 0.89 57.55 -67.04
CA GLY A 284 0.04 56.58 -67.78
C GLY A 284 0.14 55.11 -67.31
N VAL A 285 0.05 54.89 -66.01
CA VAL A 285 0.19 53.60 -65.32
C VAL A 285 -1.15 52.88 -65.28
N SER A 286 -1.15 51.58 -65.61
CA SER A 286 -2.37 50.77 -65.53
C SER A 286 -2.83 50.60 -64.07
N VAL A 287 -4.14 50.52 -63.84
CA VAL A 287 -4.74 50.32 -62.50
C VAL A 287 -4.12 49.11 -61.78
N TRP A 288 -3.77 48.05 -62.53
CA TRP A 288 -3.09 46.87 -61.99
C TRP A 288 -1.67 47.16 -61.48
N GLN A 289 -0.89 47.97 -62.20
CA GLN A 289 0.46 48.36 -61.78
C GLN A 289 0.42 49.23 -60.52
N ALA A 290 -0.54 50.15 -60.41
CA ALA A 290 -0.73 50.96 -59.20
C ALA A 290 -1.07 50.08 -57.98
N VAL A 291 -1.94 49.09 -58.16
CA VAL A 291 -2.27 48.10 -57.11
C VAL A 291 -1.07 47.24 -56.75
N TYR A 292 -0.30 46.76 -57.75
CA TYR A 292 0.92 45.97 -57.52
C TYR A 292 1.97 46.75 -56.73
N VAL A 293 2.26 47.99 -57.13
CA VAL A 293 3.21 48.88 -56.45
C VAL A 293 2.74 49.15 -55.01
N ALA A 294 1.46 49.51 -54.82
CA ALA A 294 0.89 49.74 -53.50
C ALA A 294 1.05 48.52 -52.58
N LEU A 295 0.74 47.33 -53.09
CA LEU A 295 0.73 46.11 -52.29
C LEU A 295 2.15 45.66 -51.90
N VAL A 296 3.08 45.70 -52.84
CA VAL A 296 4.47 45.29 -52.59
C VAL A 296 5.18 46.29 -51.68
N THR A 297 5.03 47.60 -51.92
CA THR A 297 5.62 48.64 -51.07
C THR A 297 5.06 48.58 -49.65
N THR A 298 3.74 48.37 -49.49
CA THR A 298 3.10 48.36 -48.17
C THR A 298 3.40 47.08 -47.39
N ILE A 299 3.40 45.91 -48.05
CA ILE A 299 3.53 44.62 -47.37
C ILE A 299 4.99 44.24 -47.11
N SER A 300 5.88 44.42 -48.09
CA SER A 300 7.29 44.02 -47.95
C SER A 300 8.26 45.18 -47.76
N GLY A 301 7.83 46.44 -47.94
CA GLY A 301 8.73 47.60 -47.91
C GLY A 301 9.79 47.57 -49.02
N ALA A 302 9.59 46.73 -50.04
CA ALA A 302 10.53 46.53 -51.13
C ALA A 302 10.17 47.48 -52.29
N ASP A 303 11.17 47.99 -53.00
CA ASP A 303 10.96 48.85 -54.16
C ASP A 303 10.42 48.01 -55.34
N PRO A 304 9.16 48.20 -55.76
CA PRO A 304 8.55 47.37 -56.78
C PRO A 304 8.98 47.81 -58.18
N ASP A 305 9.49 46.89 -58.98
CA ASP A 305 9.79 47.15 -60.39
C ASP A 305 8.53 46.91 -61.26
N PRO A 306 7.90 47.96 -61.82
CA PRO A 306 6.69 47.84 -62.63
C PRO A 306 6.96 47.32 -64.06
N ALA A 307 8.22 47.21 -64.49
CA ALA A 307 8.60 46.70 -65.80
C ALA A 307 8.66 45.16 -65.88
N LYS A 308 8.51 44.46 -64.75
CA LYS A 308 8.46 42.99 -64.70
C LYS A 308 7.27 42.41 -65.46
N ALA A 309 7.44 41.18 -65.98
CA ALA A 309 6.36 40.43 -66.60
C ALA A 309 5.19 40.20 -65.61
N ALA A 310 3.95 40.23 -66.12
CA ALA A 310 2.75 40.15 -65.28
C ALA A 310 2.71 38.89 -64.38
N SER A 311 3.26 37.77 -64.85
CA SER A 311 3.38 36.53 -64.06
C SER A 311 4.33 36.67 -62.86
N GLU A 312 5.41 37.43 -62.99
CA GLU A 312 6.36 37.70 -61.91
C GLU A 312 5.77 38.66 -60.88
N GLN A 313 5.02 39.67 -61.33
CA GLN A 313 4.29 40.59 -60.46
C GLN A 313 3.26 39.84 -59.60
N VAL A 314 2.47 38.95 -60.23
CA VAL A 314 1.49 38.11 -59.53
C VAL A 314 2.18 37.16 -58.55
N MET A 315 3.27 36.51 -58.95
CA MET A 315 4.02 35.61 -58.06
C MET A 315 4.58 36.33 -56.83
N GLN A 316 5.12 37.54 -57.02
CA GLN A 316 5.67 38.36 -55.93
C GLN A 316 4.57 38.79 -54.94
N VAL A 317 3.41 39.20 -55.44
CA VAL A 317 2.24 39.51 -54.60
C VAL A 317 1.76 38.29 -53.81
N VAL A 318 1.62 37.14 -54.47
CA VAL A 318 1.18 35.90 -53.84
C VAL A 318 2.18 35.45 -52.76
N LEU A 319 3.47 35.51 -53.04
CA LEU A 319 4.52 35.13 -52.10
C LEU A 319 4.55 36.05 -50.87
N ASN A 320 4.41 37.37 -51.08
CA ASN A 320 4.35 38.34 -49.98
C ASN A 320 3.10 38.17 -49.12
N LEU A 321 1.93 37.94 -49.73
CA LEU A 321 0.69 37.65 -49.01
C LEU A 321 0.76 36.33 -48.24
N ALA A 322 1.37 35.30 -48.82
CA ALA A 322 1.61 34.03 -48.16
C ALA A 322 2.54 34.19 -46.95
N GLY A 323 3.62 34.96 -47.08
CA GLY A 323 4.54 35.28 -45.99
C GLY A 323 3.85 36.03 -44.85
N LEU A 324 3.04 37.05 -45.18
CA LEU A 324 2.28 37.83 -44.20
C LEU A 324 1.24 36.95 -43.46
N ALA A 325 0.57 36.04 -44.17
CA ALA A 325 -0.39 35.11 -43.57
C ALA A 325 0.27 34.04 -42.68
N LEU A 326 1.53 33.70 -42.94
CA LEU A 326 2.28 32.71 -42.18
C LEU A 326 2.66 33.23 -40.78
N ILE A 327 2.91 34.54 -40.63
CA ILE A 327 3.34 35.14 -39.36
C ILE A 327 2.30 34.89 -38.24
N PRO A 328 1.01 35.26 -38.39
CA PRO A 328 0.00 34.96 -37.36
C PRO A 328 -0.16 33.46 -37.08
N LEU A 329 -0.02 32.60 -38.10
CA LEU A 329 -0.13 31.15 -37.94
C LEU A 329 1.01 30.59 -37.09
N ILE A 330 2.26 31.02 -37.34
CA ILE A 330 3.43 30.64 -36.56
C ILE A 330 3.32 31.23 -35.14
N THR A 331 2.95 32.50 -34.99
CA THR A 331 2.78 33.12 -33.67
C THR A 331 1.72 32.39 -32.86
N ALA A 332 0.58 32.03 -33.46
CA ALA A 332 -0.46 31.25 -32.80
C ALA A 332 0.06 29.87 -32.38
N ALA A 333 0.76 29.14 -33.26
CA ALA A 333 1.33 27.84 -32.93
C ALA A 333 2.38 27.92 -31.80
N VAL A 334 3.21 28.98 -31.78
CA VAL A 334 4.22 29.20 -30.74
C VAL A 334 3.56 29.61 -29.41
N VAL A 335 2.58 30.50 -29.43
CA VAL A 335 1.84 30.93 -28.23
C VAL A 335 1.05 29.75 -27.66
N ASP A 336 0.32 29.00 -28.48
CA ASP A 336 -0.39 27.79 -28.06
C ASP A 336 0.60 26.74 -27.54
N GLY A 337 1.76 26.56 -28.20
CA GLY A 337 2.81 25.66 -27.74
C GLY A 337 3.40 26.08 -26.38
N MET A 338 3.67 27.37 -26.18
CA MET A 338 4.24 27.92 -24.95
C MET A 338 3.24 27.94 -23.80
N VAL A 339 1.98 28.29 -24.06
CA VAL A 339 0.90 28.25 -23.08
C VAL A 339 0.61 26.79 -22.69
N ASN A 340 0.58 25.86 -23.65
CA ASN A 340 0.44 24.44 -23.35
C ASN A 340 1.63 23.88 -22.56
N ALA A 341 2.86 24.33 -22.84
CA ALA A 341 4.04 23.93 -22.08
C ALA A 341 4.03 24.47 -20.65
N ARG A 342 3.59 25.72 -20.42
CA ARG A 342 3.42 26.28 -19.07
C ARG A 342 2.28 25.60 -18.30
N LEU A 343 1.15 25.36 -18.95
CA LEU A 343 0.02 24.64 -18.33
C LEU A 343 0.34 23.16 -18.08
N ALA A 344 1.18 22.51 -18.89
CA ALA A 344 1.62 21.14 -18.63
C ALA A 344 2.52 21.02 -17.39
N LEU A 345 3.14 22.12 -16.95
CA LEU A 345 3.90 22.18 -15.71
C LEU A 345 3.01 22.47 -14.48
N ASP A 346 1.82 23.04 -14.68
CA ASP A 346 0.87 23.41 -13.62
C ASP A 346 -0.34 22.45 -13.47
N ASP A 347 -0.74 21.73 -14.51
CA ASP A 347 -2.02 21.01 -14.53
C ASP A 347 -1.93 19.58 -13.99
N GLY A 348 -2.18 19.46 -12.68
CA GLY A 348 -2.78 18.26 -12.09
C GLY A 348 -4.23 18.01 -12.55
N ARG A 349 -4.83 18.88 -13.38
CA ARG A 349 -6.20 18.74 -13.86
C ARG A 349 -6.29 17.81 -15.07
N LEU A 350 -7.10 16.76 -14.96
CA LEU A 350 -7.34 15.82 -16.06
C LEU A 350 -8.01 16.55 -17.24
N ARG A 351 -7.33 16.63 -18.38
CA ARG A 351 -7.85 17.29 -19.61
C ARG A 351 -8.94 16.50 -20.35
N SER A 352 -9.29 15.29 -19.89
CA SER A 352 -10.33 14.48 -20.52
C SER A 352 -11.02 13.58 -19.49
N PRO A 353 -12.36 13.42 -19.56
CA PRO A 353 -13.09 12.49 -18.71
C PRO A 353 -12.52 11.08 -18.83
N ARG A 354 -11.89 10.59 -17.77
CA ARG A 354 -11.38 9.23 -17.68
C ARG A 354 -12.51 8.29 -17.30
N ASN A 355 -12.33 7.01 -17.56
CA ASN A 355 -13.43 6.06 -17.51
C ASN A 355 -12.90 4.73 -16.98
N GLY A 356 -13.47 4.20 -15.90
CA GLY A 356 -13.04 2.91 -15.30
C GLY A 356 -11.62 2.93 -14.72
N HIS A 357 -11.15 4.11 -14.33
CA HIS A 357 -9.97 4.32 -13.50
C HIS A 357 -10.33 4.23 -12.02
N VAL A 358 -9.32 4.09 -11.16
CA VAL A 358 -9.46 4.19 -9.70
C VAL A 358 -8.90 5.53 -9.24
N VAL A 359 -9.65 6.23 -8.39
CA VAL A 359 -9.19 7.47 -7.76
C VAL A 359 -8.61 7.13 -6.39
N VAL A 360 -7.38 7.55 -6.10
CA VAL A 360 -6.70 7.33 -4.82
C VAL A 360 -6.47 8.67 -4.14
N ILE A 361 -7.07 8.89 -2.97
CA ILE A 361 -6.91 10.10 -2.15
C ILE A 361 -5.94 9.81 -1.01
N GLY A 362 -4.88 10.61 -0.93
CA GLY A 362 -3.80 10.52 0.04
C GLY A 362 -2.65 9.64 -0.43
N LEU A 363 -1.59 10.24 -0.95
CA LEU A 363 -0.30 9.63 -1.31
C LEU A 363 0.69 9.57 -0.14
N GLY A 364 0.17 9.27 1.06
CA GLY A 364 0.97 8.82 2.19
C GLY A 364 1.50 7.39 1.99
N ASN A 365 1.87 6.72 3.09
CA ASN A 365 2.45 5.38 3.01
C ASN A 365 1.53 4.36 2.30
N VAL A 366 0.28 4.29 2.73
CA VAL A 366 -0.69 3.30 2.21
C VAL A 366 -1.09 3.63 0.78
N GLY A 367 -1.51 4.87 0.50
CA GLY A 367 -1.95 5.25 -0.84
C GLY A 367 -0.87 5.15 -1.89
N THR A 368 0.40 5.39 -1.54
CA THR A 368 1.52 5.14 -2.46
C THR A 368 1.60 3.66 -2.86
N ARG A 369 1.45 2.74 -1.91
CA ARG A 369 1.49 1.29 -2.18
C ARG A 369 0.27 0.82 -2.97
N VAL A 370 -0.91 1.34 -2.63
CA VAL A 370 -2.16 1.06 -3.36
C VAL A 370 -2.07 1.54 -4.81
N MET A 371 -1.64 2.79 -5.03
CA MET A 371 -1.45 3.38 -6.36
C MET A 371 -0.47 2.55 -7.19
N ALA A 372 0.71 2.22 -6.62
CA ALA A 372 1.71 1.42 -7.32
C ALA A 372 1.17 0.05 -7.71
N GLN A 373 0.49 -0.64 -6.79
CA GLN A 373 -0.06 -1.97 -7.05
C GLN A 373 -1.20 -1.95 -8.08
N LEU A 374 -2.08 -0.93 -8.06
CA LEU A 374 -3.10 -0.74 -9.10
C LEU A 374 -2.47 -0.49 -10.47
N HIS A 375 -1.43 0.35 -10.52
CA HIS A 375 -0.68 0.61 -11.74
C HIS A 375 -0.01 -0.67 -12.28
N ASP A 376 0.62 -1.48 -11.42
CA ASP A 376 1.24 -2.75 -11.79
C ASP A 376 0.23 -3.78 -12.33
N LEU A 377 -1.04 -3.69 -11.88
CA LEU A 377 -2.16 -4.48 -12.41
C LEU A 377 -2.71 -3.93 -13.74
N GLY A 378 -2.14 -2.84 -14.27
CA GLY A 378 -2.59 -2.18 -15.50
C GLY A 378 -3.89 -1.39 -15.33
N ILE A 379 -4.28 -1.09 -14.09
CA ILE A 379 -5.44 -0.26 -13.79
C ILE A 379 -5.02 1.21 -13.86
N GLU A 380 -5.80 2.02 -14.57
CA GLU A 380 -5.57 3.45 -14.64
C GLU A 380 -5.86 4.09 -13.28
N VAL A 381 -4.92 4.89 -12.77
CA VAL A 381 -5.03 5.54 -11.46
C VAL A 381 -4.99 7.05 -11.63
N VAL A 382 -5.77 7.75 -10.81
CA VAL A 382 -5.68 9.20 -10.61
C VAL A 382 -5.47 9.42 -9.12
N ALA A 383 -4.42 10.15 -8.76
CA ALA A 383 -4.09 10.44 -7.37
C ALA A 383 -4.53 11.86 -6.98
N ILE A 384 -4.94 12.04 -5.72
CA ILE A 384 -5.19 13.34 -5.10
C ILE A 384 -4.40 13.40 -3.80
N ASP A 385 -3.62 14.45 -3.57
CA ASP A 385 -3.02 14.74 -2.26
C ASP A 385 -2.93 16.25 -2.05
N LYS A 386 -3.05 16.70 -0.80
CA LYS A 386 -2.88 18.12 -0.43
C LYS A 386 -1.44 18.60 -0.56
N ASP A 387 -0.49 17.69 -0.36
CA ASP A 387 0.94 17.98 -0.38
C ASP A 387 1.53 17.63 -1.76
N PRO A 388 2.04 18.62 -2.52
CA PRO A 388 2.69 18.36 -3.80
C PRO A 388 3.97 17.51 -3.68
N GLN A 389 4.56 17.44 -2.48
CA GLN A 389 5.73 16.63 -2.16
C GLN A 389 5.40 15.44 -1.25
N ALA A 390 4.14 15.00 -1.23
CA ALA A 390 3.73 13.78 -0.54
C ALA A 390 4.68 12.62 -0.89
N ARG A 391 4.86 11.67 0.04
CA ARG A 391 5.80 10.53 -0.13
C ARG A 391 5.65 9.81 -1.47
N GLY A 392 4.42 9.65 -1.95
CA GLY A 392 4.11 9.02 -3.24
C GLY A 392 4.19 9.91 -4.48
N ALA A 393 4.35 11.23 -4.35
CA ALA A 393 4.29 12.17 -5.48
C ALA A 393 5.43 11.96 -6.50
N SER A 394 6.63 11.62 -6.04
CA SER A 394 7.75 11.28 -6.91
C SER A 394 7.49 9.98 -7.69
N LEU A 395 6.90 8.97 -7.03
CA LEU A 395 6.53 7.71 -7.66
C LEU A 395 5.38 7.92 -8.66
N ALA A 396 4.37 8.72 -8.32
CA ALA A 396 3.27 9.06 -9.22
C ALA A 396 3.80 9.68 -10.52
N ARG A 397 4.72 10.66 -10.42
CA ARG A 397 5.39 11.25 -11.59
C ARG A 397 6.17 10.23 -12.42
N ARG A 398 6.95 9.36 -11.76
CA ARG A 398 7.72 8.30 -12.44
C ARG A 398 6.82 7.28 -13.17
N LEU A 399 5.64 7.00 -12.62
CA LEU A 399 4.66 6.08 -13.19
C LEU A 399 3.67 6.77 -14.14
N ASN A 400 3.83 8.07 -14.42
CA ASN A 400 2.89 8.88 -15.20
C ASN A 400 1.44 8.84 -14.68
N VAL A 401 1.28 8.66 -13.37
CA VAL A 401 -0.03 8.75 -12.69
C VAL A 401 -0.34 10.24 -12.48
N PRO A 402 -1.50 10.75 -12.98
CA PRO A 402 -1.92 12.11 -12.73
C PRO A 402 -2.09 12.37 -11.23
N LEU A 403 -1.52 13.47 -10.74
CA LEU A 403 -1.62 13.92 -9.36
C LEU A 403 -2.33 15.27 -9.30
N ILE A 404 -3.52 15.30 -8.71
CA ILE A 404 -4.24 16.52 -8.37
C ILE A 404 -3.73 16.98 -7.00
N VAL A 405 -3.14 18.17 -6.96
CA VAL A 405 -2.70 18.79 -5.71
C VAL A 405 -3.87 19.59 -5.11
N GLY A 406 -4.43 19.10 -4.03
CA GLY A 406 -5.60 19.69 -3.39
C GLY A 406 -6.23 18.80 -2.33
N ASP A 407 -7.17 19.36 -1.57
CA ASP A 407 -7.93 18.61 -0.59
C ASP A 407 -8.94 17.67 -1.26
N GLY A 408 -8.76 16.36 -1.06
CA GLY A 408 -9.63 15.32 -1.61
C GLY A 408 -11.05 15.31 -1.04
N ALA A 409 -11.34 16.04 0.04
CA ALA A 409 -12.70 16.25 0.51
C ALA A 409 -13.48 17.25 -0.35
N ARG A 410 -12.81 18.11 -1.13
CA ARG A 410 -13.48 19.16 -1.91
C ARG A 410 -14.05 18.61 -3.22
N GLU A 411 -15.31 18.92 -3.48
CA GLU A 411 -16.05 18.46 -4.66
C GLU A 411 -15.32 18.82 -5.97
N GLU A 412 -14.77 20.03 -6.07
CA GLU A 412 -13.99 20.47 -7.25
C GLU A 412 -12.80 19.57 -7.59
N ASN A 413 -12.14 18.96 -6.58
CA ASN A 413 -11.02 18.06 -6.78
C ASN A 413 -11.49 16.65 -7.15
N LEU A 414 -12.64 16.22 -6.62
CA LEU A 414 -13.29 14.96 -6.99
C LEU A 414 -13.80 15.01 -8.45
N GLU A 415 -14.37 16.14 -8.86
CA GLU A 415 -14.74 16.40 -10.26
C GLU A 415 -13.52 16.41 -11.18
N ALA A 416 -12.46 17.13 -10.79
CA ALA A 416 -11.20 17.15 -11.53
C ALA A 416 -10.58 15.74 -11.68
N ALA A 417 -10.83 14.85 -10.71
CA ALA A 417 -10.42 13.45 -10.73
C ALA A 417 -11.35 12.53 -11.54
N SER A 418 -12.41 13.08 -12.16
CA SER A 418 -13.43 12.32 -12.89
C SER A 418 -14.11 11.24 -12.02
N VAL A 419 -14.46 11.55 -10.76
CA VAL A 419 -15.11 10.60 -9.85
C VAL A 419 -16.46 10.10 -10.38
N ALA A 420 -17.18 10.91 -11.15
CA ALA A 420 -18.45 10.51 -11.77
C ALA A 420 -18.35 9.24 -12.65
N THR A 421 -17.18 8.97 -13.22
CA THR A 421 -16.94 7.87 -14.17
C THR A 421 -15.90 6.86 -13.68
N CYS A 422 -15.38 7.04 -12.46
CA CYS A 422 -14.40 6.13 -11.88
C CYS A 422 -15.05 4.81 -11.47
N GLN A 423 -14.25 3.75 -11.39
CA GLN A 423 -14.66 2.44 -10.91
C GLN A 423 -14.81 2.44 -9.39
N ALA A 424 -13.81 3.00 -8.70
CA ALA A 424 -13.77 3.06 -7.25
C ALA A 424 -13.02 4.31 -6.79
N LEU A 425 -13.36 4.73 -5.57
CA LEU A 425 -12.69 5.79 -4.83
C LEU A 425 -12.03 5.17 -3.60
N VAL A 426 -10.70 5.27 -3.51
CA VAL A 426 -9.91 4.75 -2.40
C VAL A 426 -9.39 5.94 -1.58
N VAL A 427 -9.83 6.04 -0.34
CA VAL A 427 -9.56 7.18 0.54
C VAL A 427 -8.72 6.71 1.72
N VAL A 428 -7.44 7.04 1.71
CA VAL A 428 -6.41 6.47 2.62
C VAL A 428 -5.54 7.54 3.28
N SER A 429 -6.08 8.75 3.43
CA SER A 429 -5.45 9.83 4.19
C SER A 429 -5.33 9.48 5.67
N THR A 430 -4.52 10.26 6.39
CA THR A 430 -4.32 10.13 7.84
C THR A 430 -5.40 10.80 8.68
N ASP A 431 -6.36 11.49 8.04
CA ASP A 431 -7.45 12.20 8.69
C ASP A 431 -8.80 11.51 8.38
N ASP A 432 -9.40 10.91 9.40
CA ASP A 432 -10.67 10.18 9.29
C ASP A 432 -11.85 11.08 8.91
N VAL A 433 -11.84 12.35 9.34
CA VAL A 433 -12.90 13.30 9.00
C VAL A 433 -12.83 13.63 7.52
N THR A 434 -11.62 13.96 7.03
CA THR A 434 -11.37 14.16 5.60
C THR A 434 -11.73 12.91 4.79
N ASN A 435 -11.39 11.71 5.30
CA ASN A 435 -11.70 10.46 4.62
C ASN A 435 -13.21 10.25 4.46
N LEU A 436 -13.99 10.52 5.50
CA LEU A 436 -15.44 10.40 5.48
C LEU A 436 -16.10 11.46 4.59
N GLN A 437 -15.63 12.71 4.64
CA GLN A 437 -16.14 13.79 3.78
C GLN A 437 -15.91 13.48 2.31
N ALA A 438 -14.70 13.04 1.93
CA ALA A 438 -14.41 12.64 0.56
C ALA A 438 -15.28 11.46 0.09
N ALA A 439 -15.53 10.49 0.98
CA ALA A 439 -16.41 9.36 0.71
C ALA A 439 -17.86 9.79 0.45
N LEU A 440 -18.41 10.68 1.29
CA LEU A 440 -19.77 11.20 1.16
C LEU A 440 -19.93 12.05 -0.10
N ASN A 441 -19.00 12.98 -0.35
CA ASN A 441 -19.03 13.84 -1.53
C ASN A 441 -18.86 13.04 -2.83
N GLY A 442 -17.97 12.03 -2.84
CA GLY A 442 -17.84 11.14 -3.98
C GLY A 442 -19.14 10.39 -4.29
N ARG A 443 -19.89 10.00 -3.26
CA ARG A 443 -21.17 9.31 -3.44
C ARG A 443 -22.33 10.24 -3.81
N ALA A 444 -22.26 11.50 -3.41
CA ALA A 444 -23.16 12.54 -3.91
C ALA A 444 -22.97 12.77 -5.43
N ILE A 445 -21.71 12.72 -5.92
CA ILE A 445 -21.40 12.79 -7.35
C ILE A 445 -21.86 11.52 -8.10
N LYS A 446 -21.66 10.33 -7.50
CA LYS A 446 -22.06 9.04 -8.08
C LYS A 446 -22.67 8.13 -7.01
N ASN A 447 -24.00 7.99 -7.05
CA ASN A 447 -24.77 7.24 -6.05
C ASN A 447 -24.30 5.79 -5.82
N ASP A 448 -23.91 5.09 -6.89
CA ASP A 448 -23.40 3.70 -6.85
C ASP A 448 -21.86 3.65 -6.93
N LEU A 449 -21.18 4.64 -6.33
CA LEU A 449 -19.74 4.66 -6.25
C LEU A 449 -19.25 3.64 -5.22
N ARG A 450 -18.36 2.75 -5.67
CA ARG A 450 -17.61 1.90 -4.74
C ARG A 450 -16.57 2.74 -4.01
N VAL A 451 -16.76 2.90 -2.71
CA VAL A 451 -15.81 3.60 -1.83
C VAL A 451 -15.09 2.61 -0.95
N VAL A 452 -13.76 2.70 -0.93
CA VAL A 452 -12.87 2.00 -0.01
C VAL A 452 -12.22 3.05 0.87
N LEU A 453 -12.34 2.88 2.17
CA LEU A 453 -12.04 3.93 3.13
C LEU A 453 -11.12 3.36 4.22
N ARG A 454 -10.11 4.14 4.59
CA ARG A 454 -9.31 3.87 5.78
C ARG A 454 -9.94 4.59 6.97
N LEU A 455 -10.25 3.85 8.02
CA LEU A 455 -10.56 4.39 9.33
C LEU A 455 -9.56 3.86 10.35
N TYR A 456 -9.10 4.72 11.26
CA TYR A 456 -8.17 4.33 12.32
C TYR A 456 -8.90 3.65 13.48
N ASP A 457 -10.11 4.08 13.81
CA ASP A 457 -10.93 3.53 14.89
C ASP A 457 -11.85 2.40 14.39
N GLY A 458 -11.67 1.20 14.95
CA GLY A 458 -12.46 0.00 14.61
C GLY A 458 -13.92 0.08 15.07
N ASP A 459 -14.20 0.67 16.24
CA ASP A 459 -15.57 0.82 16.75
C ASP A 459 -16.32 1.88 15.96
N PHE A 460 -15.61 2.95 15.56
CA PHE A 460 -16.14 3.95 14.64
C PHE A 460 -16.39 3.35 13.25
N ALA A 461 -15.50 2.50 12.77
CA ALA A 461 -15.64 1.82 11.48
C ALA A 461 -16.89 0.93 11.41
N ASP A 462 -17.17 0.13 12.45
CA ASP A 462 -18.34 -0.74 12.46
C ASP A 462 -19.65 0.08 12.47
N ARG A 463 -19.71 1.20 13.20
CA ARG A 463 -20.88 2.11 13.21
C ARG A 463 -21.11 2.77 11.85
N ILE A 464 -20.03 3.24 11.23
CA ILE A 464 -20.07 3.91 9.93
C ILE A 464 -20.48 2.93 8.82
N GLN A 465 -19.95 1.70 8.83
CA GLN A 465 -20.29 0.66 7.85
C GLN A 465 -21.78 0.30 7.91
N ASN A 466 -22.31 0.11 9.12
CA ASN A 466 -23.72 -0.23 9.33
C ASN A 466 -24.69 0.91 9.00
N SER A 467 -24.27 2.16 9.18
CA SER A 467 -25.14 3.33 8.98
C SER A 467 -25.17 3.84 7.54
N PHE A 468 -24.07 3.68 6.80
CA PHE A 468 -23.91 4.30 5.48
C PHE A 468 -23.74 3.32 4.32
N ASN A 469 -23.88 2.00 4.54
CA ASN A 469 -23.69 1.00 3.47
C ASN A 469 -22.36 1.26 2.72
N MET A 470 -21.31 1.63 3.46
CA MET A 470 -19.99 1.87 2.88
C MET A 470 -19.26 0.56 2.76
N ASN A 471 -18.83 0.24 1.54
CA ASN A 471 -18.56 -1.13 1.19
C ASN A 471 -17.41 -1.74 1.99
N ILE A 472 -16.34 -1.00 2.31
CA ILE A 472 -15.16 -1.59 2.98
C ILE A 472 -14.40 -0.54 3.81
N SER A 473 -14.43 -0.64 5.15
CA SER A 473 -13.47 0.02 6.06
C SER A 473 -12.41 -0.97 6.51
N ARG A 474 -11.12 -0.61 6.44
CA ARG A 474 -10.01 -1.48 6.86
C ARG A 474 -8.99 -0.73 7.70
N SER A 475 -8.70 -1.26 8.89
CA SER A 475 -7.57 -0.80 9.72
C SER A 475 -6.26 -1.40 9.20
N VAL A 476 -5.36 -0.53 8.74
CA VAL A 476 -4.00 -0.89 8.29
C VAL A 476 -3.24 -1.57 9.43
N SER A 477 -3.37 -1.03 10.64
CA SER A 477 -2.69 -1.49 11.84
C SER A 477 -3.13 -2.90 12.22
N TYR A 478 -4.43 -3.20 12.16
CA TYR A 478 -4.97 -4.52 12.42
C TYR A 478 -4.49 -5.56 11.38
N LEU A 479 -4.45 -5.19 10.10
CA LEU A 479 -3.99 -6.07 9.02
C LEU A 479 -2.48 -6.38 9.12
N ALA A 480 -1.68 -5.42 9.56
CA ALA A 480 -0.23 -5.56 9.63
C ALA A 480 0.26 -6.27 10.91
N ALA A 481 -0.42 -6.10 12.04
CA ALA A 481 0.03 -6.59 13.34
C ALA A 481 0.39 -8.09 13.41
N PRO A 482 -0.37 -9.02 12.80
CA PRO A 482 -0.02 -10.44 12.81
C PRO A 482 1.36 -10.75 12.22
N SER A 483 1.73 -10.05 11.15
CA SER A 483 3.04 -10.22 10.50
C SER A 483 4.18 -9.69 11.36
N PHE A 484 3.98 -8.54 12.02
CA PHE A 484 4.96 -7.99 12.97
C PHE A 484 5.14 -8.91 14.18
N ALA A 485 4.05 -9.43 14.74
CA ALA A 485 4.10 -10.37 15.86
C ALA A 485 4.83 -11.66 15.46
N ALA A 486 4.50 -12.20 14.28
CA ALA A 486 5.15 -13.40 13.78
C ALA A 486 6.65 -13.19 13.52
N ALA A 487 7.02 -12.06 12.92
CA ALA A 487 8.42 -11.71 12.72
C ALA A 487 9.17 -11.61 14.05
N LEU A 488 8.57 -10.97 15.07
CA LEU A 488 9.22 -10.77 16.37
C LEU A 488 9.39 -12.08 17.13
N LEU A 489 8.42 -12.98 17.04
CA LEU A 489 8.46 -14.32 17.63
C LEU A 489 9.31 -15.32 16.83
N ASN A 490 10.17 -14.83 15.92
CA ASN A 490 11.01 -15.59 15.00
C ASN A 490 10.25 -16.72 14.25
N ARG A 491 9.00 -16.45 13.89
CA ARG A 491 8.21 -17.36 13.05
C ARG A 491 8.59 -17.04 11.60
N GLN A 492 8.97 -18.05 10.83
CA GLN A 492 9.31 -17.88 9.42
C GLN A 492 8.05 -17.68 8.57
N VAL A 493 7.32 -16.58 8.79
CA VAL A 493 6.15 -16.22 7.99
C VAL A 493 6.62 -15.67 6.65
N ILE A 494 6.30 -16.44 5.60
CA ILE A 494 6.57 -16.15 4.19
C ILE A 494 5.63 -15.08 3.65
N ALA A 495 4.33 -15.19 3.96
CA ALA A 495 3.31 -14.29 3.43
C ALA A 495 2.10 -14.20 4.37
N THR A 496 1.33 -13.13 4.24
CA THR A 496 0.02 -12.99 4.89
C THR A 496 -1.04 -12.85 3.81
N ILE A 497 -2.06 -13.69 3.89
CA ILE A 497 -3.19 -13.75 2.97
C ILE A 497 -4.41 -13.17 3.70
N PRO A 498 -4.82 -11.93 3.40
CA PRO A 498 -6.04 -11.35 3.95
C PRO A 498 -7.28 -11.98 3.29
N ILE A 499 -8.22 -12.44 4.11
CA ILE A 499 -9.52 -12.97 3.67
C ILE A 499 -10.60 -12.31 4.52
N ASP A 500 -11.32 -11.37 3.91
CA ASP A 500 -12.30 -10.51 4.57
C ASP A 500 -11.77 -9.84 5.87
N ARG A 501 -12.29 -10.18 7.06
CA ARG A 501 -11.84 -9.66 8.37
C ARG A 501 -10.72 -10.49 9.01
N HIS A 502 -10.25 -11.54 8.33
CA HIS A 502 -9.29 -12.49 8.84
C HIS A 502 -7.98 -12.48 8.05
N ALA A 503 -6.92 -13.03 8.65
CA ALA A 503 -5.62 -13.20 8.01
C ALA A 503 -5.16 -14.66 8.17
N LEU A 504 -4.82 -15.29 7.04
CA LEU A 504 -4.06 -16.53 7.00
C LEU A 504 -2.57 -16.20 6.86
N LEU A 505 -1.73 -16.98 7.54
CA LEU A 505 -0.28 -16.86 7.47
C LEU A 505 0.27 -18.03 6.66
N VAL A 506 1.21 -17.76 5.78
CA VAL A 506 2.04 -18.77 5.14
C VAL A 506 3.35 -18.81 5.89
N ALA A 507 3.76 -19.95 6.44
CA ALA A 507 4.94 -20.05 7.30
C ALA A 507 5.77 -21.31 7.04
N GLU A 508 7.09 -21.22 7.22
CA GLU A 508 7.98 -22.37 7.44
C GLU A 508 7.98 -22.74 8.94
N VAL A 509 7.84 -24.02 9.24
CA VAL A 509 7.79 -24.58 10.59
C VAL A 509 8.83 -25.70 10.71
N PRO A 510 9.93 -25.49 11.47
CA PRO A 510 10.95 -26.51 11.70
C PRO A 510 10.46 -27.59 12.67
N VAL A 511 10.71 -28.85 12.35
CA VAL A 511 10.52 -29.98 13.27
C VAL A 511 11.80 -30.16 14.09
N ALA A 512 11.84 -29.57 15.28
CA ALA A 512 13.02 -29.64 16.15
C ALA A 512 13.19 -31.03 16.79
N ALA A 513 14.40 -31.33 17.28
CA ALA A 513 14.64 -32.53 18.08
C ALA A 513 13.77 -32.49 19.36
N GLY A 514 13.13 -33.61 19.71
CA GLY A 514 12.22 -33.69 20.85
C GLY A 514 10.81 -33.15 20.61
N SER A 515 10.51 -32.66 19.40
CA SER A 515 9.19 -32.21 18.99
C SER A 515 8.14 -33.32 19.04
N SER A 516 6.92 -32.98 19.48
CA SER A 516 5.76 -33.87 19.47
C SER A 516 5.25 -34.20 18.06
N LEU A 517 5.75 -33.50 17.03
CA LEU A 517 5.45 -33.78 15.63
C LEU A 517 6.28 -34.94 15.07
N VAL A 518 7.41 -35.28 15.70
CA VAL A 518 8.29 -36.36 15.21
C VAL A 518 7.52 -37.68 15.19
N GLY A 519 7.57 -38.37 14.06
CA GLY A 519 6.90 -39.64 13.84
C GLY A 519 5.42 -39.54 13.47
N ARG A 520 4.76 -38.38 13.59
CA ARG A 520 3.36 -38.19 13.16
C ARG A 520 3.25 -38.19 11.64
N ALA A 521 2.12 -38.69 11.12
CA ALA A 521 1.84 -38.59 9.69
C ALA A 521 1.45 -37.16 9.30
N LEU A 522 1.87 -36.72 8.12
CA LEU A 522 1.61 -35.36 7.62
C LEU A 522 0.11 -35.04 7.56
N ALA A 523 -0.74 -36.02 7.23
CA ALA A 523 -2.20 -35.89 7.24
C ALA A 523 -2.79 -35.50 8.61
N GLU A 524 -2.16 -35.93 9.70
CA GLU A 524 -2.63 -35.59 11.06
C GLU A 524 -2.32 -34.13 11.43
N VAL A 525 -1.28 -33.56 10.82
CA VAL A 525 -0.89 -32.15 10.99
C VAL A 525 -1.71 -31.26 10.04
N ASP A 526 -1.96 -31.74 8.82
CA ASP A 526 -2.74 -31.06 7.77
C ASP A 526 -4.23 -30.85 8.12
N GLN A 527 -4.74 -31.54 9.15
CA GLN A 527 -6.13 -31.44 9.59
C GLN A 527 -6.29 -30.86 10.99
N ALA A 528 -5.20 -30.47 11.65
CA ALA A 528 -5.28 -29.73 12.90
C ALA A 528 -6.05 -28.44 12.65
N THR A 529 -7.17 -28.21 13.36
CA THR A 529 -8.14 -27.13 13.10
C THR A 529 -7.46 -25.80 12.73
N GLY A 530 -7.38 -25.50 11.43
CA GLY A 530 -6.79 -24.26 10.91
C GLY A 530 -5.32 -24.30 10.50
N VAL A 531 -4.75 -25.48 10.25
CA VAL A 531 -3.44 -25.69 9.60
C VAL A 531 -3.69 -26.40 8.26
N ARG A 532 -2.94 -26.04 7.23
CA ARG A 532 -2.89 -26.72 5.94
C ARG A 532 -1.43 -26.80 5.49
N VAL A 533 -0.90 -27.99 5.29
CA VAL A 533 0.47 -28.22 4.82
C VAL A 533 0.49 -28.13 3.30
N ILE A 534 1.29 -27.20 2.77
CA ILE A 534 1.46 -26.97 1.32
C ILE A 534 2.84 -27.40 0.81
N GLY A 535 3.71 -27.85 1.71
CA GLY A 535 4.99 -28.42 1.32
C GLY A 535 5.80 -28.93 2.50
N LEU A 536 6.82 -29.74 2.19
CA LEU A 536 7.75 -30.33 3.13
C LEU A 536 9.15 -30.34 2.51
N THR A 537 10.15 -29.88 3.26
CA THR A 537 11.56 -30.03 2.92
C THR A 537 12.17 -31.02 3.91
N PRO A 538 12.50 -32.25 3.47
CA PRO A 538 13.08 -33.25 4.35
C PRO A 538 14.45 -32.83 4.90
N ALA A 539 14.79 -33.30 6.10
CA ALA A 539 16.10 -33.06 6.70
C ALA A 539 17.25 -33.48 5.75
N GLY A 540 18.19 -32.56 5.50
CA GLY A 540 19.35 -32.79 4.63
C GLY A 540 19.09 -32.68 3.12
N GLN A 541 17.84 -32.43 2.69
CA GLN A 541 17.52 -32.15 1.29
C GLN A 541 17.15 -30.67 1.11
N PRO A 542 17.76 -29.93 0.17
CA PRO A 542 17.47 -28.51 -0.02
C PRO A 542 16.20 -28.25 -0.86
N ILE A 543 15.60 -29.30 -1.44
CA ILE A 543 14.49 -29.18 -2.38
C ILE A 543 13.17 -29.31 -1.63
N LEU A 544 12.31 -28.30 -1.79
CA LEU A 544 10.95 -28.29 -1.27
C LEU A 544 10.06 -29.22 -2.10
N ASN A 545 9.46 -30.21 -1.45
CA ASN A 545 8.38 -31.00 -2.02
C ASN A 545 7.04 -30.29 -1.78
N TRP A 546 6.37 -29.88 -2.85
CA TRP A 546 5.06 -29.18 -2.81
C TRP A 546 3.86 -30.11 -2.70
N SER A 547 4.05 -31.41 -2.95
CA SER A 547 3.01 -32.44 -2.85
C SER A 547 3.51 -33.61 -2.00
N PRO A 548 3.80 -33.39 -0.70
CA PRO A 548 4.21 -34.49 0.17
C PRO A 548 3.09 -35.50 0.33
N ALA A 549 3.46 -36.79 0.45
CA ALA A 549 2.47 -37.84 0.63
C ALA A 549 1.79 -37.68 2.01
N PRO A 550 0.45 -37.78 2.12
CA PRO A 550 -0.25 -37.62 3.40
C PRO A 550 0.21 -38.60 4.48
N ALA A 551 0.65 -39.79 4.08
CA ALA A 551 1.17 -40.84 4.97
C ALA A 551 2.65 -40.65 5.37
N GLN A 552 3.35 -39.65 4.79
CA GLN A 552 4.74 -39.39 5.12
C GLN A 552 4.87 -39.00 6.59
N ARG A 553 5.79 -39.66 7.30
CA ARG A 553 6.08 -39.38 8.71
C ARG A 553 7.14 -38.29 8.82
N LEU A 554 6.93 -37.38 9.77
CA LEU A 554 7.85 -36.28 10.02
C LEU A 554 9.09 -36.74 10.79
N ALA A 555 10.26 -36.30 10.35
CA ALA A 555 11.54 -36.55 10.98
C ALA A 555 12.11 -35.27 11.62
N VAL A 556 13.08 -35.45 12.51
CA VAL A 556 13.83 -34.33 13.09
C VAL A 556 14.60 -33.61 11.99
N GLY A 557 14.50 -32.28 11.95
CA GLY A 557 15.15 -31.44 10.94
C GLY A 557 14.30 -31.19 9.69
N ASP A 558 13.13 -31.82 9.56
CA ASP A 558 12.17 -31.50 8.51
C ASP A 558 11.66 -30.05 8.64
N GLN A 559 11.34 -29.43 7.51
CA GLN A 559 10.74 -28.09 7.45
C GLN A 559 9.40 -28.14 6.74
N LEU A 560 8.33 -27.83 7.45
CA LEU A 560 6.98 -27.78 6.91
C LEU A 560 6.68 -26.39 6.36
N VAL A 561 6.03 -26.31 5.20
CA VAL A 561 5.45 -25.07 4.69
C VAL A 561 3.94 -25.16 4.88
N VAL A 562 3.36 -24.25 5.66
CA VAL A 562 1.95 -24.30 6.04
C VAL A 562 1.21 -23.00 5.72
N VAL A 563 -0.05 -23.11 5.34
CA VAL A 563 -1.05 -22.04 5.42
C VAL A 563 -1.85 -22.25 6.70
N VAL A 564 -1.90 -21.25 7.56
CA VAL A 564 -2.36 -21.45 8.93
C VAL A 564 -3.04 -20.22 9.51
N ARG A 565 -4.05 -20.41 10.36
CA ARG A 565 -4.66 -19.33 11.15
C ARG A 565 -3.68 -18.88 12.25
N ARG A 566 -3.66 -17.59 12.59
CA ARG A 566 -2.77 -17.03 13.63
C ARG A 566 -2.74 -17.86 14.93
N ALA A 567 -3.90 -18.20 15.49
CA ALA A 567 -3.99 -18.96 16.74
C ALA A 567 -3.47 -20.40 16.60
N ALA A 568 -3.65 -21.01 15.43
CA ALA A 568 -3.19 -22.38 15.15
C ALA A 568 -1.67 -22.43 14.92
N LEU A 569 -1.06 -21.38 14.36
CA LEU A 569 0.40 -21.31 14.17
C LEU A 569 1.14 -21.41 15.50
N SER A 570 0.65 -20.72 16.53
CA SER A 570 1.23 -20.75 17.87
C SER A 570 1.19 -22.14 18.48
N ALA A 571 0.07 -22.84 18.35
CA ALA A 571 -0.08 -24.22 18.82
C ALA A 571 0.85 -25.17 18.04
N LEU A 572 0.93 -25.00 16.71
CA LEU A 572 1.78 -25.81 15.85
C LEU A 572 3.27 -25.63 16.19
N LEU A 573 3.73 -24.40 16.40
CA LEU A 573 5.13 -24.13 16.79
C LEU A 573 5.49 -24.70 18.16
N LYS A 574 4.54 -24.69 19.13
CA LYS A 574 4.73 -25.37 20.41
C LYS A 574 4.88 -26.87 20.23
N GLN A 575 4.07 -27.48 19.37
CA GLN A 575 4.19 -28.91 19.05
C GLN A 575 5.49 -29.23 18.31
N ALA A 576 5.96 -28.31 17.46
CA ALA A 576 7.14 -28.42 16.62
C ALA A 576 8.47 -28.21 17.35
N SER A 577 8.42 -27.71 18.59
CA SER A 577 9.56 -27.46 19.47
C SER A 577 9.64 -28.56 20.55
N PRO A 578 10.80 -28.82 21.16
CA PRO A 578 10.88 -29.71 22.31
C PRO A 578 9.93 -29.23 23.43
N PRO A 579 9.24 -30.13 24.14
CA PRO A 579 8.41 -29.76 25.27
C PRO A 579 9.29 -29.01 26.29
N GLN A 580 8.84 -27.83 26.70
CA GLN A 580 9.49 -27.12 27.80
C GLN A 580 9.47 -28.06 29.02
N ALA A 581 10.64 -28.35 29.58
CA ALA A 581 10.72 -29.14 30.80
C ALA A 581 9.89 -28.42 31.88
N ASP A 582 8.92 -29.12 32.47
CA ASP A 582 8.35 -28.68 33.73
C ASP A 582 9.52 -28.46 34.71
N PRO A 583 9.56 -27.33 35.44
CA PRO A 583 10.62 -27.10 36.41
C PRO A 583 10.64 -28.29 37.36
N GLU A 584 11.79 -28.98 37.43
CA GLU A 584 11.99 -30.10 38.35
C GLU A 584 11.48 -29.68 39.74
N PRO A 585 10.61 -30.49 40.38
CA PRO A 585 10.23 -30.21 41.76
C PRO A 585 11.50 -30.24 42.59
N GLN A 586 11.96 -29.04 43.01
CA GLN A 586 13.12 -28.90 43.87
C GLN A 586 12.89 -29.75 45.12
N VAL A 587 13.69 -30.82 45.25
CA VAL A 587 13.79 -31.59 46.48
C VAL A 587 14.32 -30.63 47.54
N LEU A 588 13.42 -30.14 48.41
CA LEU A 588 13.78 -29.36 49.59
C LEU A 588 14.82 -30.16 50.39
N PRO A 589 15.99 -29.58 50.71
CA PRO A 589 16.93 -30.22 51.62
C PRO A 589 16.21 -30.45 52.95
N THR A 590 16.18 -31.71 53.38
CA THR A 590 15.66 -32.13 54.68
C THR A 590 16.26 -31.25 55.77
N GLN A 591 15.41 -30.47 56.45
CA GLN A 591 15.85 -29.59 57.53
C GLN A 591 16.59 -30.42 58.58
N ALA A 592 17.84 -30.05 58.83
CA ALA A 592 18.61 -30.56 59.96
C ALA A 592 17.82 -30.28 61.26
N ARG A 593 17.52 -31.35 61.99
CA ARG A 593 16.96 -31.28 63.35
C ARG A 593 17.93 -30.51 64.24
N PHE A 594 17.50 -29.36 64.75
CA PHE A 594 18.17 -28.72 65.89
C PHE A 594 17.88 -29.49 67.18
N PRO A 595 18.84 -29.61 68.12
CA PRO A 595 18.64 -30.31 69.38
C PRO A 595 17.74 -29.51 70.31
N THR A 596 16.89 -30.24 71.05
CA THR A 596 15.97 -29.74 72.07
C THR A 596 16.72 -29.13 73.26
N ALA A 597 16.42 -27.86 73.57
CA ALA A 597 16.75 -27.27 74.86
C ALA A 597 15.77 -27.78 75.93
N GLY A 598 16.30 -28.30 77.03
CA GLY A 598 15.53 -28.78 78.19
C GLY A 598 14.88 -27.66 79.01
N PRO A 599 13.96 -28.00 79.93
CA PRO A 599 13.18 -27.02 80.66
C PRO A 599 13.96 -26.49 81.88
N GLY A 600 13.99 -25.17 82.02
CA GLY A 600 14.46 -24.44 83.20
C GLY A 600 13.58 -23.22 83.42
#